data_AF-A0A2U3QA09-F1
#
_entry.id   AF-A0A2U3QA09-F1
#
_cell.length_a   1.000
_cell.length_b   1.000
_cell.length_c   1.000
_cell.angle_alpha   90.00
_cell.angle_beta   90.00
_cell.angle_gamma   90.00
#
_symmetry.space_group_name_H-M   'P 1'
#
loop_
_entity.id
_entity.type
_entity.pdbx_description
1 polymer ?
#
loop_
_entity_poly.entity_id
_entity_poly.type
_entity_poly.pdbx_seq_one_letter_code
_entity_poly.pdbx_strand_id
1 'polypeptide(L)'
;MSHTAFGDPVGGLNGCAAVLVALIHARNTGQGQFIELAQIECMMPFVAPWITVSIGGRHACGKMRQPTFSVCTARLLSVLG
;
A
#
# COMPACT_ATOMS: atom_id res chain seq x y z
N MET A 1 -29.72 3.54 -2.78
CA MET A 1 -28.39 3.35 -3.38
C MET A 1 -27.36 3.63 -2.31
N SER A 2 -26.71 2.60 -1.73
CA SER A 2 -25.66 2.80 -0.73
C SER A 2 -24.41 3.33 -1.45
N HIS A 3 -24.04 4.57 -1.19
CA HIS A 3 -22.78 5.13 -1.67
C HIS A 3 -21.64 4.54 -0.83
N THR A 4 -21.14 3.38 -1.24
CA THR A 4 -20.06 2.70 -0.51
C THR A 4 -18.74 3.41 -0.77
N ALA A 5 -18.25 4.13 0.23
CA ALA A 5 -16.94 4.77 0.21
C ALA A 5 -15.84 3.70 0.33
N PHE A 6 -15.53 3.07 -0.80
CA PHE A 6 -14.63 1.91 -0.87
C PHE A 6 -13.21 2.20 -0.33
N GLY A 7 -12.80 3.46 -0.34
CA GLY A 7 -11.51 3.88 0.21
C GLY A 7 -11.41 3.76 1.74
N ASP A 8 -12.51 3.84 2.48
CA ASP A 8 -12.48 3.76 3.95
C ASP A 8 -12.06 2.36 4.46
N PRO A 9 -12.70 1.24 4.05
CA PRO A 9 -12.29 -0.08 4.49
C PRO A 9 -10.92 -0.48 3.92
N VAL A 10 -10.59 -0.08 2.68
CA VAL A 10 -9.29 -0.36 2.06
C VAL A 10 -8.18 0.41 2.78
N GLY A 11 -8.35 1.71 3.00
CA GLY A 11 -7.41 2.54 3.75
C GLY A 11 -7.23 2.05 5.19
N GLY A 12 -8.32 1.70 5.86
CA GLY A 12 -8.29 1.14 7.22
C GLY A 12 -7.48 -0.15 7.32
N LEU A 13 -7.69 -1.11 6.39
CA LEU A 13 -6.92 -2.36 6.38
C LEU A 13 -5.42 -2.13 6.10
N ASN A 14 -5.08 -1.24 5.16
CA ASN A 14 -3.69 -0.89 4.88
C ASN A 14 -3.03 -0.17 6.07
N GLY A 15 -3.75 0.72 6.75
CA GLY A 15 -3.31 1.37 7.99
C GLY A 15 -3.07 0.37 9.12
N CYS A 16 -3.99 -0.57 9.34
CA CYS A 16 -3.81 -1.65 10.32
C CYS A 16 -2.56 -2.49 10.03
N ALA A 17 -2.35 -2.87 8.76
CA ALA A 17 -1.16 -3.61 8.35
C ALA A 17 0.12 -2.80 8.60
N ALA A 18 0.13 -1.51 8.26
CA ALA A 18 1.27 -0.63 8.50
C ALA A 18 1.61 -0.50 10.00
N VAL A 19 0.60 -0.35 10.86
CA VAL A 19 0.79 -0.29 12.32
C VAL A 19 1.35 -1.61 12.86
N LEU A 20 0.81 -2.75 12.44
CA LEU A 20 1.32 -4.06 12.86
C LEU A 20 2.79 -4.25 12.47
N VAL A 21 3.16 -3.86 11.25
CA VAL A 21 4.55 -3.93 10.78
C VAL A 21 5.44 -2.99 11.58
N ALA A 22 5.00 -1.76 11.86
CA ALA A 22 5.75 -0.81 12.67
C ALA A 22 5.97 -1.31 14.10
N LEU A 23 4.97 -1.96 14.70
CA LEU A 23 5.10 -2.55 16.04
C LEU A 23 6.08 -3.73 16.06
N ILE A 24 6.03 -4.60 15.05
CA ILE A 24 7.01 -5.70 14.91
C ILE A 24 8.42 -5.13 14.73
N HIS A 25 8.57 -4.09 13.91
CA HIS A 25 9.84 -3.41 13.74
C HIS A 25 10.35 -2.82 15.06
N ALA A 26 9.52 -2.04 15.76
CA ALA A 26 9.88 -1.44 17.04
C ALA A 26 10.24 -2.48 18.12
N ARG A 27 9.56 -3.63 18.13
CA ARG A 27 9.90 -4.74 19.03
C ARG A 27 11.30 -5.30 18.76
N ASN A 28 11.69 -5.39 17.49
CA ASN A 28 12.94 -6.03 17.10
C ASN A 28 14.14 -5.06 17.17
N THR A 29 13.92 -3.77 16.90
CA THR A 29 15.00 -2.77 16.79
C THR A 29 15.01 -1.75 17.92
N GLY A 30 13.92 -1.65 18.68
CA GLY A 30 13.71 -0.57 19.65
C GLY A 30 13.34 0.78 19.02
N GLN A 31 13.21 0.86 17.69
CA GLN A 31 12.96 2.12 16.96
C GLN A 31 11.52 2.18 16.43
N GLY A 32 10.85 3.31 16.66
CA GLY A 32 9.54 3.57 16.06
C GLY A 32 9.61 3.84 14.56
N GLN A 33 8.46 3.87 13.89
CA GLN A 33 8.33 4.27 12.49
C GLN A 33 7.24 5.33 12.34
N PHE A 34 7.44 6.29 11.43
CA PHE A 34 6.42 7.25 11.06
C PHE A 34 5.63 6.72 9.87
N ILE A 35 4.31 6.55 10.04
CA ILE A 35 3.43 5.97 9.04
C ILE A 35 2.64 7.10 8.38
N GLU A 36 2.93 7.36 7.10
CA GLU A 36 2.12 8.21 6.22
C GLU A 36 1.47 7.32 5.17
N LEU A 37 0.15 7.40 5.08
CA LEU A 37 -0.63 6.50 4.24
C LEU A 37 -1.72 7.31 3.53
N ALA A 38 -1.55 7.49 2.22
CA ALA A 38 -2.54 8.16 1.41
C ALA A 38 -3.63 7.16 0.96
N GLN A 39 -4.90 7.55 1.13
CA GLN A 39 -6.04 6.74 0.70
C GLN A 39 -6.02 6.43 -0.80
N ILE A 40 -5.48 7.35 -1.62
CA ILE A 40 -5.31 7.15 -3.07
C ILE A 40 -4.31 6.03 -3.37
N GLU A 41 -3.18 5.98 -2.67
CA GLU A 41 -2.17 4.92 -2.85
C GLU A 41 -2.76 3.55 -2.50
N CYS A 42 -3.57 3.49 -1.44
CA CYS A 42 -4.27 2.27 -1.03
C CYS A 42 -5.25 1.76 -2.10
N MET A 43 -5.77 2.68 -2.94
CA MET A 43 -6.71 2.37 -4.02
C MET A 43 -6.03 2.17 -5.38
N MET A 44 -4.74 2.48 -5.51
CA MET A 44 -3.99 2.36 -6.77
C MET A 44 -4.03 0.95 -7.40
N PRO A 45 -4.03 -0.16 -6.63
CA PRO A 45 -4.15 -1.50 -7.22
C PRO A 45 -5.44 -1.73 -8.00
N PHE A 46 -6.52 -1.01 -7.69
CA PHE A 46 -7.77 -1.12 -8.43
C PHE A 46 -7.63 -0.56 -9.84
N VAL A 47 -6.86 0.52 -10.03
CA VAL A 47 -6.74 1.22 -11.32
C VAL A 47 -5.55 0.77 -12.17
N ALA A 48 -4.54 0.17 -11.55
CA ALA A 48 -3.29 -0.25 -12.21
C ALA A 48 -3.46 -1.11 -13.48
N PRO A 49 -4.40 -2.09 -13.54
CA PRO A 49 -4.60 -2.88 -14.76
C PRO A 49 -5.09 -2.04 -15.95
N TRP A 50 -5.99 -1.09 -15.71
CA TRP A 50 -6.54 -0.24 -16.78
C TRP A 50 -5.50 0.75 -17.30
N ILE A 51 -4.69 1.31 -16.40
CA ILE A 51 -3.56 2.16 -16.80
C ILE A 51 -2.64 1.36 -17.72
N THR A 52 -2.22 0.16 -17.30
CA THR A 52 -1.30 -0.71 -18.06
C THR A 52 -1.81 -1.04 -19.47
N VAL A 53 -3.12 -1.30 -19.61
CA VAL A 53 -3.74 -1.54 -20.93
C VAL A 53 -3.79 -0.25 -21.76
N SER A 54 -4.06 0.89 -21.13
CA SER A 54 -4.20 2.19 -21.82
C SER A 54 -2.90 2.71 -22.41
N ILE A 55 -1.76 2.44 -21.76
CA ILE A 55 -0.42 2.77 -22.29
C ILE A 55 0.10 1.77 -23.34
N GLY A 56 -0.72 0.82 -23.80
CA GLY A 56 -0.36 -0.11 -24.88
C GLY A 56 0.50 -1.31 -24.45
N GLY A 57 0.59 -1.58 -23.15
CA GLY A 57 1.28 -2.73 -22.60
C GLY A 57 0.60 -4.05 -23.02
N ARG A 58 1.05 -4.65 -24.11
CA ARG A 58 0.87 -6.09 -24.34
C ARG A 58 1.55 -6.83 -23.18
N HIS A 59 1.03 -8.01 -22.81
CA HIS A 59 1.41 -8.88 -21.69
C HIS A 59 0.60 -8.69 -20.39
N ALA A 60 -0.68 -9.08 -20.42
CA ALA A 60 -1.40 -9.57 -19.24
C ALA A 60 -1.34 -11.11 -19.20
N CYS A 61 -0.17 -11.67 -18.96
CA CYS A 61 -0.07 -13.07 -18.52
C CYS A 61 1.19 -13.23 -17.67
N GLY A 62 0.99 -13.60 -16.41
CA GLY A 62 2.05 -13.86 -15.45
C GLY A 62 1.89 -12.98 -14.22
N LYS A 63 1.20 -13.53 -13.20
CA LYS A 63 1.20 -13.10 -11.79
C LYS A 63 1.68 -11.65 -11.61
N MET A 64 0.75 -10.70 -11.59
CA MET A 64 1.00 -9.49 -10.80
C MET A 64 1.09 -9.98 -9.35
N ARG A 65 2.29 -10.39 -8.94
CA ARG A 65 2.64 -10.69 -7.58
C ARG A 65 2.46 -9.36 -6.88
N GLN A 66 1.28 -9.21 -6.27
CA GLN A 66 0.87 -8.22 -5.28
C GLN A 66 2.04 -7.27 -5.01
N PRO A 67 2.07 -6.06 -5.60
CA PRO A 67 3.07 -5.13 -5.15
C PRO A 67 2.65 -4.82 -3.72
N THR A 68 3.37 -5.38 -2.76
CA THR A 68 3.38 -5.04 -1.33
C THR A 68 3.78 -3.57 -1.11
N PHE A 69 3.65 -2.73 -2.14
CA PHE A 69 4.07 -1.34 -2.20
C PHE A 69 3.20 -0.41 -1.38
N SER A 70 1.97 -0.80 -1.03
CA SER A 70 1.13 0.05 -0.17
C SER A 70 1.53 0.03 1.31
N VAL A 71 2.51 -0.82 1.71
CA VAL A 71 3.15 -0.75 3.04
C VAL A 71 4.53 -0.09 2.97
N CYS A 72 5.17 -0.04 1.79
CA CYS A 72 6.53 0.50 1.61
C CYS A 72 6.63 2.03 1.69
N THR A 73 5.53 2.78 1.51
CA THR A 73 5.52 4.25 1.65
C THR A 73 5.34 4.70 3.11
N ALA A 74 5.22 3.78 4.07
CA ALA A 74 5.58 4.05 5.47
C ALA A 74 7.11 4.12 5.59
N ARG A 75 7.70 5.11 4.91
CA ARG A 75 9.05 5.66 5.10
C ARG A 75 10.14 4.67 5.54
N LEU A 76 10.47 3.71 4.68
CA LEU A 76 11.77 3.01 4.71
C LEU A 76 12.98 3.99 4.64
N LEU A 77 12.72 5.26 4.31
CA LEU A 77 13.71 6.33 4.22
C LEU A 77 14.20 6.91 5.56
N SER A 78 13.65 6.52 6.72
CA SER A 78 14.16 7.00 8.02
C SER A 78 15.15 6.04 8.70
N VAL A 79 15.58 4.96 8.02
CA VAL A 79 16.64 4.05 8.49
C VAL A 79 17.92 4.19 7.64
N LEU A 80 17.97 5.20 6.75
CA LEU A 80 19.19 5.62 6.04
C LEU A 80 19.84 6.87 6.66
N GLY A 81 19.60 7.10 7.96
CA GLY A 81 20.30 8.10 8.78
C GLY A 81 21.04 7.43 9.91
#